data_AF-A0A953APY5-F1
#
_entry.id   AF-A0A953APY5-F1
#
_cell.length_a   1.000
_cell.length_b   1.000
_cell.length_c   1.000
_cell.angle_alpha   90.00
_cell.angle_beta   90.00
_cell.angle_gamma   90.00
#
_symmetry.space_group_name_H-M   'P 1'
#
loop_
_entity.id
_entity.type
_entity.pdbx_description
1 polymer ?
#
loop_
_entity_poly.entity_id
_entity_poly.type
_entity_poly.pdbx_seq_one_letter_code
_entity_poly.pdbx_strand_id
1 'polypeptide(L)' 'MSCAFNLAHYRELLDAAEAGGYRCAFFDREPAPGDLFLRHDVDMSLDAALAMAELEAERGVAATYFLMTR' A
#
# COMPACT_ATOMS: atom_id res chain seq x y z
N MET A 1 -16.72 12.42 4.98
CA MET A 1 -16.50 10.99 4.65
C MET A 1 -15.88 10.32 5.86
N SER A 2 -16.42 9.20 6.30
CA SER A 2 -15.81 8.39 7.35
C SER A 2 -14.77 7.45 6.74
N CYS A 3 -13.54 7.44 7.26
CA CYS A 3 -12.56 6.41 6.93
C CYS A 3 -12.90 5.16 7.74
N ALA A 4 -13.27 4.07 7.07
CA ALA A 4 -13.68 2.84 7.76
C ALA A 4 -12.49 1.98 8.23
N PHE A 5 -11.25 2.36 7.88
CA PHE A 5 -10.00 1.68 8.26
C PHE A 5 -10.04 0.15 8.06
N ASN A 6 -10.60 -0.29 6.93
CA ASN A 6 -10.66 -1.71 6.54
C ASN A 6 -10.15 -1.89 5.10
N LEU A 7 -9.96 -3.14 4.69
CA LEU A 7 -9.40 -3.47 3.36
C LEU A 7 -10.29 -3.00 2.19
N ALA A 8 -11.61 -2.96 2.36
CA ALA A 8 -12.51 -2.44 1.33
C ALA A 8 -12.30 -0.93 1.12
N HIS A 9 -12.16 -0.18 2.21
CA HIS A 9 -11.86 1.24 2.13
C HIS A 9 -10.42 1.50 1.64
N TYR A 10 -9.48 0.64 2.02
CA TYR A 10 -8.11 0.72 1.51
C TYR A 10 -8.05 0.56 -0.01
N ARG A 11 -8.83 -0.39 -0.56
CA ARG A 11 -8.99 -0.52 -2.01
C ARG A 11 -9.50 0.77 -2.66
N GLU A 12 -10.50 1.42 -2.07
CA GLU A 12 -11.03 2.70 -2.59
C GLU A 12 -9.93 3.77 -2.63
N LEU A 13 -9.01 3.78 -1.66
CA LEU A 13 -7.86 4.70 -1.66
C LEU A 13 -6.87 4.41 -2.79
N LEU A 14 -6.58 3.12 -3.04
CA LEU A 14 -5.72 2.71 -4.16
C LEU A 14 -6.33 3.12 -5.51
N ASP A 15 -7.61 2.84 -5.70
CA ASP A 15 -8.33 3.20 -6.93
C ASP A 15 -8.35 4.74 -7.13
N ALA A 16 -8.52 5.52 -6.05
CA ALA A 16 -8.46 6.97 -6.10
C ALA A 16 -7.05 7.52 -6.41
N ALA A 17 -6.00 6.89 -5.88
CA ALA A 17 -4.62 7.25 -6.17
C ALA A 17 -4.28 7.00 -7.64
N GLU A 18 -4.66 5.85 -8.18
CA GLU A 18 -4.48 5.53 -9.60
C GLU A 18 -5.25 6.52 -10.49
N ALA A 19 -6.53 6.78 -10.19
CA ALA A 19 -7.34 7.76 -10.91
C ALA A 19 -6.76 9.19 -10.84
N GLY A 20 -6.04 9.51 -9.76
CA GLY A 20 -5.30 10.76 -9.58
C GLY A 20 -3.99 10.83 -10.37
N GLY A 21 -3.60 9.77 -11.10
CA GLY A 21 -2.36 9.70 -11.88
C GLY A 21 -1.12 9.33 -11.07
N TYR A 22 -1.29 8.84 -9.83
CA TYR A 22 -0.18 8.34 -9.03
C TYR A 22 0.23 6.94 -9.48
N ARG A 23 1.52 6.64 -9.35
CA ARG A 23 2.11 5.33 -9.66
C ARG A 23 2.81 4.81 -8.43
N CYS A 24 2.41 3.63 -7.97
CA CYS A 24 3.08 3.00 -6.84
C CYS A 24 4.49 2.54 -7.25
N ALA A 25 5.50 2.81 -6.43
CA ALA A 25 6.90 2.52 -6.73
C ALA A 25 7.65 1.97 -5.50
N PHE A 26 8.71 1.21 -5.77
CA PHE A 26 9.66 0.72 -4.75
C PHE A 26 10.77 1.74 -4.48
N PHE A 27 11.41 1.63 -3.32
CA PHE A 27 12.54 2.47 -2.91
C PHE A 27 13.88 2.08 -3.55
N ASP A 28 13.87 1.63 -4.81
CA ASP A 28 15.06 1.19 -5.56
C ASP A 28 15.69 2.30 -6.40
N ARG A 29 15.11 3.51 -6.37
CA ARG A 29 15.59 4.70 -7.06
C ARG A 29 15.14 6.00 -6.38
N GLU A 30 15.65 7.14 -6.85
CA GLU A 30 15.16 8.47 -6.45
C GLU A 30 13.71 8.71 -6.89
N PRO A 31 12.89 9.43 -6.10
CA PRO A 31 11.51 9.77 -6.46
C PRO A 31 11.38 10.60 -7.75
N ALA A 32 10.31 10.36 -8.50
CA ALA A 32 9.91 11.13 -9.66
C ALA A 32 8.49 11.71 -9.44
N PRO A 33 8.12 12.80 -10.15
CA PRO A 33 6.78 13.35 -10.06
C PRO A 33 5.68 12.32 -10.36
N GLY A 34 4.71 12.21 -9.46
CA GLY A 34 3.61 11.25 -9.57
C GLY A 34 3.88 9.88 -8.95
N ASP A 35 5.04 9.68 -8.33
CA ASP A 35 5.24 8.45 -7.55
C ASP A 35 4.53 8.50 -6.19
N LEU A 36 4.02 7.34 -5.80
CA LEU A 36 3.48 7.07 -4.48
C LEU A 36 4.25 5.90 -3.87
N PHE A 37 4.90 6.14 -2.74
CA PHE A 37 5.61 5.08 -2.01
C PHE A 37 4.73 4.60 -0.87
N LEU A 38 4.12 3.42 -1.06
CA LEU A 38 3.33 2.78 -0.01
C LEU A 38 4.25 2.00 0.92
N ARG A 39 4.13 2.29 2.21
CA ARG A 39 4.87 1.60 3.26
C ARG A 39 3.94 1.13 4.36
N HIS A 40 4.19 -0.08 4.82
CA HIS A 40 3.46 -0.71 5.92
C HIS A 40 4.45 -1.20 6.97
N ASP A 41 4.28 -0.73 8.20
CA ASP A 41 5.01 -1.26 9.34
C ASP A 41 4.20 -2.43 9.92
N VAL A 42 4.82 -3.61 10.01
CA VAL A 42 4.15 -4.83 10.46
C VAL A 42 4.48 -5.09 11.92
N ASP A 43 3.68 -4.48 12.79
CA ASP A 43 3.94 -4.47 14.24
C ASP A 43 3.15 -5.54 15.01
N MET A 44 1.96 -5.91 14.52
CA MET A 44 0.97 -6.66 15.32
C MET A 44 0.56 -8.01 14.73
N SER A 45 0.38 -8.12 13.41
CA SER A 45 -0.18 -9.31 12.77
C SER A 45 0.38 -9.51 11.37
N LEU A 46 1.08 -10.64 11.17
CA LEU A 46 1.55 -11.07 9.86
C LEU A 46 0.38 -11.44 8.94
N ASP A 47 -0.66 -12.08 9.45
CA ASP A 47 -1.83 -12.49 8.66
C ASP A 47 -2.58 -11.28 8.10
N ALA A 48 -2.75 -10.22 8.91
CA ALA A 48 -3.37 -8.98 8.45
C ALA A 48 -2.51 -8.27 7.38
N ALA A 49 -1.19 -8.26 7.57
CA ALA A 49 -0.26 -7.70 6.59
C ALA A 49 -0.27 -8.51 5.28
N LEU A 50 -0.35 -9.84 5.35
CA LEU A 50 -0.45 -10.71 4.18
C LEU A 50 -1.74 -10.44 3.40
N ALA A 51 -2.89 -10.35 4.07
CA ALA A 51 -4.16 -10.04 3.41
C ALA A 51 -4.15 -8.67 2.69
N MET A 52 -3.46 -7.68 3.26
CA MET A 52 -3.25 -6.38 2.60
C MET A 52 -2.32 -6.52 1.39
N ALA A 53 -1.21 -7.26 1.53
CA ALA A 53 -0.24 -7.46 0.47
C ALA A 53 -0.83 -8.22 -0.73
N GLU A 54 -1.69 -9.21 -0.47
CA GLU A 54 -2.42 -9.93 -1.52
C GLU A 54 -3.34 -8.99 -2.30
N LEU A 55 -4.10 -8.14 -1.60
CA LEU A 55 -4.98 -7.14 -2.23
C LEU A 55 -4.20 -6.16 -3.12
N GLU A 56 -3.03 -5.71 -2.67
CA GLU A 56 -2.14 -4.84 -3.46
C GLU A 56 -1.57 -5.58 -4.68
N ALA A 57 -1.10 -6.81 -4.49
CA ALA A 57 -0.52 -7.63 -5.55
C ALA A 57 -1.53 -7.93 -6.66
N GLU A 58 -2.79 -8.24 -6.30
CA GLU A 58 -3.90 -8.40 -7.25
C GLU A 58 -4.14 -7.17 -8.14
N ARG A 59 -3.74 -5.99 -7.65
CA ARG A 59 -3.88 -4.70 -8.34
C ARG A 59 -2.60 -4.22 -9.02
N GLY A 60 -1.52 -5.00 -8.95
CA GLY A 60 -0.21 -4.57 -9.45
C GLY A 60 0.38 -3.39 -8.67
N VAL A 61 -0.07 -3.18 -7.43
CA VAL A 61 0.42 -2.10 -6.56
C VAL A 61 1.74 -2.53 -5.93
N ALA A 62 2.76 -1.67 -6.06
CA ALA A 62 4.03 -1.83 -5.38
C ALA A 62 3.96 -1.21 -3.97
N ALA A 63 4.17 -2.03 -2.94
CA ALA A 63 4.23 -1.60 -1.55
C ALA A 63 5.42 -2.25 -0.83
N THR A 64 5.94 -1.56 0.20
CA THR A 64 7.07 -2.02 1.00
C THR A 64 6.64 -2.33 2.42
N TYR A 65 6.87 -3.58 2.86
CA TYR A 65 6.53 -4.06 4.20
C TYR A 65 7.76 -4.12 5.08
N PHE A 66 7.74 -3.39 6.20
CA PHE A 66 8.78 -3.38 7.20
C PHE A 66 8.40 -4.34 8.34
N LEU A 67 9.03 -5.52 8.35
CA LEU A 67 8.80 -6.51 9.39
C LEU A 67 9.60 -6.16 10.65
N MET A 68 8.90 -5.88 11.75
CA MET A 68 9.53 -5.72 13.06
C MET A 68 9.88 -7.10 13.63
N THR A 69 11.16 -7.43 13.63
CA THR A 69 11.68 -8.75 14.05
C THR A 69 12.34 -8.74 15.43
N ARG A 70 12.34 -7.59 16.13
CA ARG A 70 12.97 -7.39 17.43
C ARG A 70 12.16 -6.43 18.28
#